data_AF-A0A8J3Z1R6-F1
#
_entry.id   AF-A0A8J3Z1R6-F1
#
_cell.length_a   1.000
_cell.length_b   1.000
_cell.length_c   1.000
_cell.angle_alpha   90.00
_cell.angle_beta   90.00
_cell.angle_gamma   90.00
#
_symmetry.space_group_name_H-M   'P 1'
#
loop_
_entity.id
_entity.type
_entity.pdbx_description
1 polymer ?
#
loop_
_entity_poly.entity_id
_entity_poly.type
_entity_poly.pdbx_seq_one_letter_code
_entity_poly.pdbx_strand_id
1 'polypeptide(L)'
;MTRIAHVPIRESGEELLDVAVSSPVAVAVPTLLRRGVVDRLVVAQSMLPRDVRLLVVDGYRPGDPDGPDADPSHPTGGAVDLMLSVGGAVDLPVPAGGLAATLPRCCADTSPVPAPPTARLMVTALTAAGLVNSPTRWWHWSYGDRFWAFASGAPHARYGPVPPTR
;
A
#
# COMPACT_ATOMS: atom_id res chain seq x y z
N MET A 1 6.95 3.36 -23.28
CA MET A 1 7.13 4.23 -22.11
C MET A 1 5.77 4.51 -21.49
N THR A 2 5.53 4.07 -20.25
CA THR A 2 4.19 4.05 -19.65
C THR A 2 3.75 5.44 -19.19
N ARG A 3 2.51 5.83 -19.51
CA ARG A 3 1.89 7.14 -19.21
C ARG A 3 2.01 7.58 -17.73
N ILE A 4 2.22 6.65 -16.81
CA ILE A 4 2.39 6.87 -15.36
C ILE A 4 3.69 7.62 -15.03
N ALA A 5 4.81 7.29 -15.68
CA ALA A 5 6.12 7.89 -15.36
C ALA A 5 6.19 9.40 -15.65
N HIS A 6 5.30 9.89 -16.52
CA HIS A 6 5.21 11.31 -16.90
C HIS A 6 4.23 12.12 -16.05
N VAL A 7 3.53 11.50 -15.10
CA VAL A 7 2.64 12.23 -14.19
C VAL A 7 3.48 13.22 -13.36
N PRO A 8 3.16 14.53 -13.37
CA PRO A 8 3.88 15.52 -12.59
C PRO A 8 3.81 15.19 -11.10
N ILE A 9 4.87 15.46 -10.34
CA ILE A 9 4.89 15.34 -8.88
C ILE A 9 4.90 16.76 -8.30
N ARG A 10 4.01 17.04 -7.33
CA ARG A 10 4.10 18.19 -6.44
C ARG A 10 4.18 17.67 -5.01
N GLU A 11 5.42 17.54 -4.52
CA GLU A 11 5.70 16.98 -3.21
C GLU A 11 5.00 17.78 -2.11
N SER A 12 4.14 17.09 -1.35
CA SER A 12 3.35 17.65 -0.26
C SER A 12 4.16 18.02 1.00
N GLY A 13 5.29 17.36 1.23
CA GLY A 13 6.06 17.46 2.47
C GLY A 13 5.48 16.67 3.66
N GLU A 14 4.44 15.87 3.46
CA GLU A 14 3.87 15.03 4.53
C GLU A 14 4.93 14.07 5.09
N GLU A 15 5.08 13.99 6.41
CA GLU A 15 6.08 13.12 7.02
C GLU A 15 5.75 11.62 6.82
N LEU A 16 6.80 10.79 6.88
CA LEU A 16 6.68 9.35 7.05
C LEU A 16 6.46 9.04 8.53
N LEU A 17 5.34 8.40 8.84
CA LEU A 17 4.96 7.99 10.19
C LEU A 17 5.18 6.49 10.37
N ASP A 18 5.73 6.11 11.52
CA ASP A 18 5.68 4.72 11.97
C ASP A 18 4.23 4.36 12.29
N VAL A 19 3.71 3.41 11.51
CA VAL A 19 2.30 3.00 11.55
C VAL A 19 1.94 2.36 12.89
N ALA A 20 2.88 1.62 13.50
CA ALA A 20 2.65 0.85 14.71
C ALA A 20 2.40 1.74 15.93
N VAL A 21 3.01 2.92 15.95
CA VAL A 21 2.89 3.89 17.06
C VAL A 21 1.93 5.03 16.74
N SER A 22 1.67 5.29 15.46
CA SER A 22 0.86 6.45 15.04
C SER A 22 -0.60 6.11 14.75
N SER A 23 -1.00 4.82 14.74
CA SER A 23 -2.35 4.42 14.38
C SER A 23 -2.80 3.12 15.08
N PRO A 24 -4.13 2.87 15.16
CA PRO A 24 -4.66 1.59 15.63
C PRO A 24 -4.63 0.46 14.58
N VAL A 25 -4.13 0.73 13.36
CA VAL A 25 -4.07 -0.27 12.28
C VAL A 25 -2.93 -1.23 12.57
N ALA A 26 -3.20 -2.54 12.48
CA ALA A 26 -2.19 -3.56 12.78
C ALA A 26 -1.09 -3.56 11.72
N VAL A 27 0.14 -3.87 12.15
CA VAL A 27 1.31 -4.05 11.28
C VAL A 27 1.87 -5.46 11.46
N ALA A 28 2.28 -6.10 10.37
CA ALA A 28 2.98 -7.39 10.41
C ALA A 28 4.47 -7.21 10.71
N VAL A 29 5.05 -6.11 10.22
CA VAL A 29 6.43 -5.69 10.45
C VAL A 29 6.48 -4.17 10.63
N PRO A 30 7.47 -3.61 11.37
CA PRO A 30 7.67 -2.17 11.43
C PRO A 30 7.79 -1.58 10.02
N THR A 31 7.00 -0.56 9.73
CA THR A 31 7.02 0.12 8.44
C THR A 31 6.53 1.56 8.58
N LEU A 32 6.87 2.38 7.59
CA LEU A 32 6.49 3.79 7.55
C LEU A 32 5.52 4.04 6.40
N LEU A 33 4.60 4.98 6.59
CA LEU A 33 3.70 5.47 5.54
C LEU A 33 3.55 6.98 5.65
N ARG A 34 3.21 7.66 4.55
CA ARG A 34 2.85 9.09 4.61
C ARG A 34 1.64 9.28 5.53
N ARG A 35 1.63 10.37 6.30
CA ARG A 35 0.50 10.73 7.20
C ARG A 35 -0.87 10.58 6.52
N GLY A 36 -1.05 11.14 5.32
CA GLY A 36 -2.31 11.05 4.60
C GLY A 36 -2.70 9.62 4.16
N VAL A 37 -1.76 8.68 4.09
CA VAL A 37 -2.05 7.25 3.89
C VAL A 37 -2.54 6.64 5.21
N VAL A 38 -1.83 6.89 6.32
CA VAL A 38 -2.21 6.40 7.66
C VAL A 38 -3.64 6.84 8.01
N ASP A 39 -3.97 8.11 7.82
CA ASP A 39 -5.31 8.65 8.10
C ASP A 39 -6.39 7.92 7.30
N ARG A 40 -6.11 7.57 6.04
CA ARG A 40 -7.04 6.83 5.19
C ARG A 40 -7.19 5.37 5.61
N LEU A 41 -6.12 4.74 6.08
CA LEU A 41 -6.20 3.38 6.62
C LEU A 41 -7.06 3.34 7.89
N VAL A 42 -6.98 4.36 8.74
CA VAL A 42 -7.87 4.49 9.91
C VAL A 42 -9.33 4.65 9.48
N VAL A 43 -9.60 5.50 8.48
CA VAL A 43 -10.94 5.66 7.92
C VAL A 43 -11.44 4.35 7.33
N ALA A 44 -10.65 3.67 6.48
CA ALA A 44 -11.02 2.40 5.89
C ALA A 44 -11.27 1.31 6.96
N GLN A 45 -10.42 1.23 7.99
CA GLN A 45 -10.61 0.31 9.11
C GLN A 45 -11.94 0.53 9.83
N SER A 46 -12.40 1.79 9.97
CA SER A 46 -13.69 2.11 10.60
C SER A 46 -14.90 1.65 9.79
N MET A 47 -14.74 1.40 8.49
CA MET A 47 -15.78 0.91 7.59
C MET A 47 -15.87 -0.62 7.55
N LEU A 48 -14.89 -1.33 8.09
CA LEU A 48 -14.86 -2.79 8.10
C LEU A 48 -15.78 -3.38 9.18
N PRO A 49 -16.27 -4.63 8.99
CA PRO A 49 -16.96 -5.36 10.05
C PRO A 49 -16.14 -5.44 11.35
N ARG A 50 -16.83 -5.56 12.49
CA ARG A 50 -16.20 -5.47 13.83
C ARG A 50 -15.11 -6.51 14.06
N ASP A 51 -15.23 -7.68 13.44
CA ASP A 51 -14.33 -8.83 13.50
C ASP A 51 -13.26 -8.84 12.39
N VAL A 52 -13.22 -7.81 11.55
CA VAL A 52 -12.27 -7.68 10.44
C VAL A 52 -11.28 -6.54 10.71
N ARG A 53 -10.00 -6.81 10.51
CA ARG A 53 -8.91 -5.85 10.69
C ARG A 53 -8.02 -5.76 9.45
N LEU A 54 -7.62 -4.55 9.08
CA LEU A 54 -6.51 -4.32 8.16
C LEU A 54 -5.21 -4.72 8.84
N LEU A 55 -4.33 -5.35 8.08
CA LEU A 55 -2.97 -5.68 8.47
C LEU A 55 -2.01 -5.13 7.43
N VAL A 56 -1.20 -4.14 7.81
CA VAL A 56 -0.14 -3.58 6.97
C VAL A 56 1.03 -4.55 6.92
N VAL A 57 1.38 -4.99 5.71
CA VAL A 57 2.44 -5.98 5.49
C VAL A 57 3.72 -5.32 5.00
N ASP A 58 3.58 -4.33 4.12
CA ASP A 58 4.70 -3.57 3.59
C ASP A 58 4.29 -2.13 3.30
N GLY A 59 5.25 -1.22 3.32
CA GLY A 59 5.04 0.23 3.23
C GLY A 59 6.26 0.89 2.60
N TYR A 60 6.76 1.97 3.20
CA TYR A 60 7.93 2.67 2.69
C TYR A 60 9.16 1.76 2.61
N ARG A 61 9.76 1.71 1.41
CA ARG A 61 11.05 1.09 1.14
C ARG A 61 11.89 2.10 0.38
N PRO A 62 13.09 2.48 0.86
CA PRO A 62 13.96 3.38 0.11
C PRO A 62 14.16 2.84 -1.30
N GLY A 63 14.02 3.71 -2.29
CA GLY A 63 14.24 3.30 -3.68
C GLY A 63 15.71 2.93 -3.89
N ASP A 64 15.94 1.76 -4.47
CA ASP A 64 17.20 1.47 -5.16
C ASP A 64 17.00 1.86 -6.63
N PRO A 65 17.54 3.01 -7.08
CA PRO A 65 17.38 3.47 -8.46
C PRO A 65 18.04 2.51 -9.48
N ASP A 66 18.94 1.64 -9.03
CA ASP A 66 19.68 0.67 -9.86
C ASP A 66 19.17 -0.77 -9.67
N GLY A 67 18.15 -0.97 -8.83
CA GLY A 67 17.60 -2.28 -8.50
C GLY A 67 16.63 -2.84 -9.56
N PRO A 68 16.64 -4.15 -9.85
CA PRO A 68 15.78 -4.78 -10.86
C PRO A 68 14.27 -4.75 -10.51
N ASP A 69 13.92 -4.45 -9.26
CA ASP A 69 12.56 -4.49 -8.69
C ASP A 69 12.03 -3.11 -8.23
N ALA A 70 12.46 -2.03 -8.88
CA ALA A 70 12.07 -0.67 -8.51
C ALA A 70 10.57 -0.40 -8.77
N ASP A 71 9.69 -0.85 -7.87
CA ASP A 71 8.34 -0.31 -7.76
C ASP A 71 8.47 1.18 -7.39
N PRO A 72 8.09 2.11 -8.27
CA PRO A 72 8.28 3.53 -8.02
C PRO A 72 7.36 4.07 -6.91
N SER A 73 6.40 3.28 -6.46
CA SER A 73 5.32 3.67 -5.54
C SER A 73 5.76 3.59 -4.08
N HIS A 74 6.36 2.48 -3.65
CA HIS A 74 6.80 2.27 -2.25
C HIS A 74 7.83 3.29 -1.75
N PRO A 75 8.84 3.72 -2.55
CA PRO A 75 9.76 4.78 -2.15
C PRO A 75 9.10 6.11 -1.82
N THR A 76 7.86 6.34 -2.23
CA THR A 76 7.16 7.58 -1.89
C THR A 76 6.54 7.56 -0.49
N GLY A 77 6.37 6.36 0.10
CA GLY A 77 5.54 6.12 1.29
C GLY A 77 4.03 6.26 1.03
N GLY A 78 3.62 6.44 -0.24
CA GLY A 78 2.24 6.52 -0.70
C GLY A 78 1.58 5.17 -0.97
N ALA A 79 2.40 4.11 -1.15
CA ALA A 79 1.94 2.76 -1.40
C ALA A 79 2.03 1.88 -0.15
N VAL A 80 1.10 0.93 -0.06
CA VAL A 80 0.96 0.00 1.06
C VAL A 80 0.45 -1.36 0.56
N ASP A 81 1.04 -2.43 1.08
CA ASP A 81 0.55 -3.78 0.90
C ASP A 81 -0.25 -4.20 2.13
N LEU A 82 -1.49 -4.66 1.90
CA LEU A 82 -2.48 -4.93 2.94
C LEU A 82 -3.00 -6.36 2.89
N MET A 83 -3.28 -6.89 4.07
CA MET A 83 -4.04 -8.12 4.28
C MET A 83 -5.25 -7.84 5.16
N LEU A 84 -6.17 -8.80 5.22
CA LEU A 84 -7.23 -8.82 6.21
C LEU A 84 -6.96 -9.87 7.27
N SER A 85 -7.27 -9.55 8.51
CA SER A 85 -7.44 -10.51 9.59
C SER A 85 -8.93 -10.61 9.92
N VAL A 86 -9.49 -11.82 9.89
CA VAL A 86 -10.90 -12.11 10.18
C VAL A 86 -10.96 -13.00 11.41
N GLY A 87 -11.62 -12.54 12.48
CA GLY A 87 -11.69 -13.27 13.75
C GLY A 87 -10.31 -13.54 14.38
N GLY A 88 -9.30 -12.73 14.05
CA GLY A 88 -7.92 -12.90 14.50
C GLY A 88 -7.04 -13.80 13.62
N ALA A 89 -7.61 -14.49 12.63
CA ALA A 89 -6.85 -15.24 11.63
C ALA A 89 -6.50 -14.34 10.44
N VAL A 90 -5.25 -14.33 10.00
CA VAL A 90 -4.86 -13.62 8.77
C VAL A 90 -5.37 -14.43 7.58
N ASP A 91 -6.06 -13.76 6.66
CA ASP A 91 -6.60 -14.38 5.44
C ASP A 91 -5.50 -14.56 4.38
N LEU A 92 -4.63 -15.55 4.61
CA LEU A 92 -3.49 -15.90 3.74
C LEU A 92 -3.14 -17.40 3.75
N PRO A 93 -2.57 -17.92 2.65
CA PRO A 93 -1.68 -19.07 2.71
C PRO A 93 -0.30 -18.62 3.23
N VAL A 94 -0.02 -18.73 4.54
CA VAL A 94 1.29 -18.34 5.12
C VAL A 94 2.22 -19.56 5.21
N PRO A 95 3.24 -19.73 4.35
CA PRO A 95 4.35 -20.66 4.57
C PRO A 95 5.21 -20.26 5.77
N ALA A 96 5.99 -21.22 6.29
CA ALA A 96 6.73 -21.14 7.55
C ALA A 96 7.71 -19.95 7.73
N GLY A 97 7.96 -19.15 6.69
CA GLY A 97 8.78 -17.92 6.73
C GLY A 97 8.01 -16.63 7.07
N GLY A 98 6.69 -16.69 7.26
CA GLY A 98 5.86 -15.54 7.62
C GLY A 98 5.38 -14.70 6.43
N LEU A 99 4.48 -13.75 6.70
CA LEU A 99 3.81 -12.92 5.69
C LEU A 99 4.78 -12.23 4.72
N ALA A 100 5.80 -11.56 5.27
CA ALA A 100 6.74 -10.76 4.49
C ALA A 100 7.64 -11.59 3.54
N ALA A 101 7.80 -12.90 3.82
CA ALA A 101 8.52 -13.83 2.96
C ALA A 101 7.60 -14.54 1.93
N THR A 102 6.30 -14.46 2.13
CA THR A 102 5.28 -15.11 1.29
C THR A 102 4.81 -14.21 0.16
N LEU A 103 4.81 -12.89 0.38
CA LEU A 103 4.33 -11.95 -0.63
C LEU A 103 5.39 -11.73 -1.72
N PRO A 104 5.04 -11.89 -3.00
CA PRO A 104 5.91 -11.51 -4.10
C PRO A 104 6.28 -10.03 -3.98
N ARG A 105 7.55 -9.73 -3.68
CA ARG A 105 8.02 -8.38 -3.32
C ARG A 105 8.11 -7.39 -4.49
N CYS A 106 8.15 -7.87 -5.75
CA CYS A 106 7.64 -7.24 -6.97
C CYS A 106 8.09 -7.99 -8.25
N CYS A 107 7.33 -7.77 -9.32
CA CYS A 107 7.71 -7.72 -10.75
C CYS A 107 8.44 -8.91 -11.42
N ALA A 108 7.71 -9.97 -11.76
CA ALA A 108 8.01 -10.79 -12.95
C ALA A 108 6.77 -11.44 -13.60
N ASP A 109 5.66 -11.51 -12.87
CA ASP A 109 4.43 -12.10 -13.40
C ASP A 109 3.34 -11.03 -13.51
N THR A 110 3.00 -10.67 -14.74
CA THR A 110 1.91 -9.73 -15.07
C THR A 110 0.53 -10.39 -14.96
N SER A 111 0.49 -11.67 -14.62
CA SER A 111 -0.73 -12.43 -14.38
C SER A 111 -1.42 -11.94 -13.10
N PRO A 112 -2.71 -11.57 -13.14
CA PRO A 112 -3.44 -11.21 -11.93
C PRO A 112 -3.42 -12.38 -10.94
N VAL A 113 -2.95 -12.13 -9.72
CA VAL A 113 -3.12 -13.11 -8.65
C VAL A 113 -4.59 -13.14 -8.24
N PRO A 114 -5.25 -14.32 -8.19
CA PRO A 114 -6.63 -14.40 -7.75
C PRO A 114 -6.81 -13.78 -6.36
N ALA A 115 -7.79 -12.87 -6.24
CA ALA A 115 -8.12 -12.25 -4.97
C ALA A 115 -9.04 -13.16 -4.13
N PRO A 116 -8.80 -13.30 -2.81
CA PRO A 116 -9.73 -14.00 -1.94
C PRO A 116 -11.08 -13.26 -1.90
N PRO A 117 -12.21 -13.93 -1.60
CA PRO A 117 -13.53 -13.30 -1.55
C PRO A 117 -13.59 -12.07 -0.62
N THR A 118 -12.83 -12.10 0.47
CA THR A 118 -12.69 -11.02 1.46
C THR A 118 -12.06 -9.75 0.89
N ALA A 119 -11.30 -9.84 -0.22
CA ALA A 119 -10.68 -8.69 -0.86
C ALA A 119 -11.71 -7.65 -1.32
N ARG A 120 -12.98 -8.04 -1.53
CA ARG A 120 -14.07 -7.11 -1.80
C ARG A 120 -14.29 -6.10 -0.66
N LEU A 121 -14.04 -6.49 0.59
CA LEU A 121 -14.12 -5.59 1.75
C LEU A 121 -13.05 -4.48 1.67
N MET A 122 -11.82 -4.86 1.28
CA MET A 122 -10.74 -3.90 1.00
C MET A 122 -11.15 -2.99 -0.16
N VAL A 123 -11.68 -3.55 -1.25
CA VAL A 123 -12.14 -2.76 -2.41
C VAL A 123 -13.14 -1.69 -2.00
N THR A 124 -14.17 -2.05 -1.23
CA THR A 124 -15.16 -1.07 -0.75
C THR A 124 -14.54 -0.04 0.19
N ALA A 125 -13.85 -0.47 1.25
CA ALA A 125 -13.40 0.44 2.31
C ALA A 125 -12.26 1.36 1.86
N LEU A 126 -11.25 0.83 1.15
CA LEU A 126 -10.06 1.59 0.77
C LEU A 126 -10.35 2.53 -0.41
N THR A 127 -11.21 2.12 -1.35
CA THR A 127 -11.68 3.03 -2.41
C THR A 127 -12.50 4.18 -1.84
N ALA A 128 -13.37 3.90 -0.86
CA ALA A 128 -14.14 4.95 -0.18
C ALA A 128 -13.24 5.92 0.60
N ALA A 129 -12.11 5.44 1.14
CA ALA A 129 -11.07 6.28 1.75
C ALA A 129 -10.17 6.99 0.72
N GLY A 130 -10.37 6.75 -0.58
CA GLY A 130 -9.67 7.44 -1.68
C GLY A 130 -8.34 6.81 -2.11
N LEU A 131 -8.04 5.58 -1.68
CA LEU A 131 -6.94 4.80 -2.24
C LEU A 131 -7.37 4.13 -3.56
N VAL A 132 -6.40 3.82 -4.41
CA VAL A 132 -6.60 3.02 -5.63
C VAL A 132 -5.93 1.66 -5.47
N ASN A 133 -6.50 0.63 -6.10
CA ASN A 133 -5.95 -0.73 -6.07
C ASN A 133 -5.11 -1.03 -7.32
N SER A 134 -4.08 -1.85 -7.17
CA SER A 134 -3.36 -2.40 -8.31
C SER A 134 -4.19 -3.46 -9.04
N PRO A 135 -4.33 -3.40 -10.38
CA PRO A 135 -5.05 -4.41 -11.17
C PRO A 135 -4.43 -5.81 -11.11
N THR A 136 -3.12 -5.90 -10.84
CA THR A 136 -2.38 -7.17 -10.87
C THR A 136 -2.03 -7.70 -9.48
N ARG A 137 -2.15 -6.85 -8.44
CA ARG A 137 -1.81 -7.18 -7.05
C ARG A 137 -2.94 -6.69 -6.14
N TRP A 138 -3.91 -7.55 -5.84
CA TRP A 138 -5.11 -7.16 -5.08
C TRP A 138 -4.80 -6.60 -3.68
N TRP A 139 -3.67 -7.00 -3.08
CA TRP A 139 -3.21 -6.51 -1.78
C TRP A 139 -2.52 -5.14 -1.84
N HIS A 140 -2.15 -4.67 -3.04
CA HIS A 140 -1.38 -3.44 -3.21
C HIS A 140 -2.30 -2.24 -3.42
N TRP A 141 -2.12 -1.25 -2.57
CA TRP A 141 -2.92 -0.03 -2.54
C TRP A 141 -2.04 1.21 -2.59
N SER A 142 -2.55 2.27 -3.19
CA SER A 142 -1.78 3.47 -3.45
C SER A 142 -2.60 4.73 -3.20
N TYR A 143 -1.96 5.73 -2.61
CA TYR A 143 -2.46 7.08 -2.46
C TYR A 143 -1.35 8.10 -2.66
N GLY A 144 -1.63 9.16 -3.42
CA GLY A 144 -0.76 10.31 -3.60
C GLY A 144 0.48 10.10 -4.48
N ASP A 145 0.90 8.88 -4.79
CA ASP A 145 1.97 8.64 -5.78
C ASP A 145 1.48 8.80 -7.24
N ARG A 146 2.37 8.52 -8.21
CA ARG A 146 2.06 8.61 -9.65
C ARG A 146 1.05 7.59 -10.12
N PHE A 147 1.06 6.38 -9.57
CA PHE A 147 0.07 5.37 -9.91
C PHE A 147 -1.32 5.81 -9.41
N TRP A 148 -1.42 6.32 -8.19
CA TRP A 148 -2.66 6.92 -7.68
C TRP A 148 -3.16 8.05 -8.56
N ALA A 149 -2.30 9.01 -8.90
CA ALA A 149 -2.72 10.15 -9.71
C ALA A 149 -3.16 9.73 -11.12
N PHE A 150 -2.47 8.77 -11.73
CA PHE A 150 -2.87 8.20 -13.01
C PHE A 150 -4.24 7.49 -12.93
N ALA A 151 -4.43 6.61 -11.94
CA ALA A 151 -5.64 5.80 -11.80
C ALA A 151 -6.87 6.61 -11.37
N SER A 152 -6.68 7.62 -10.52
CA SER A 152 -7.76 8.51 -10.06
C SER A 152 -8.07 9.68 -11.00
N GLY A 153 -7.21 9.93 -12.00
CA GLY A 153 -7.31 11.09 -12.88
C GLY A 153 -6.85 12.41 -12.23
N ALA A 154 -6.15 12.36 -11.09
CA ALA A 154 -5.61 13.55 -10.48
C ALA A 154 -4.55 14.22 -11.39
N PRO A 155 -4.48 15.56 -11.43
CA PRO A 155 -3.59 16.28 -12.36
C PRO A 155 -2.10 16.12 -12.03
N HIS A 156 -1.77 15.66 -10.82
CA HIS A 156 -0.40 15.43 -10.36
C HIS A 156 -0.40 14.47 -9.17
N ALA A 157 0.72 13.79 -8.99
CA ALA A 157 1.04 13.07 -7.75
C ALA A 157 1.38 14.08 -6.65
N ARG A 158 0.99 13.74 -5.42
CA ARG A 158 1.28 14.44 -4.17
C ARG A 158 2.64 14.05 -3.58
N TYR A 159 3.12 12.84 -3.87
CA TYR A 159 4.32 12.27 -3.26
C TYR A 159 5.36 11.92 -4.31
N GLY A 160 6.59 12.36 -4.06
CA GLY A 160 7.79 11.86 -4.71
C GLY A 160 8.52 10.84 -3.81
N PRO A 161 9.55 10.17 -4.36
CA PRO A 161 10.40 9.28 -3.58
C PRO A 161 11.04 10.03 -2.40
N VAL A 162 10.99 9.43 -1.22
CA VAL A 162 11.67 9.90 -0.02
C VAL A 162 13.05 9.23 0.01
N PRO A 163 14.15 10.00 0.20
CA PRO A 163 15.47 9.41 0.41
C PRO A 163 15.52 8.60 1.70
N PRO A 164 16.40 7.59 1.81
CA PRO A 164 16.63 6.91 3.08
C PRO A 164 16.96 7.93 4.17
N THR A 165 16.24 7.84 5.29
CA THR A 165 16.56 8.61 6.50
C THR A 165 17.92 8.15 7.02
N ARG A 166 18.86 9.08 7.13
CA ARG A 166 20.25 8.84 7.56
C ARG A 166 20.33 8.49 9.05
#